data_AF-A0A7J4IVU3-F1
#
_entry.id   AF-A0A7J4IVU3-F1
#
_cell.length_a   1.000
_cell.length_b   1.000
_cell.length_c   1.000
_cell.angle_alpha   90.00
_cell.angle_beta   90.00
_cell.angle_gamma   90.00
#
_symmetry.space_group_name_H-M   'P 1'
#
loop_
_entity.id
_entity.type
_entity.pdbx_description
1 polymer ?
#
loop_
_entity_poly.entity_id
_entity_poly.type
_entity_poly.pdbx_seq_one_letter_code
_entity_poly.pdbx_strand_id
1 'polypeptide(L)'
;MNLPVGDIIKQGIKLKEFDSRIIESFYDKEFSGYLVASIEGYAGIEEGALLFKKGLLIGAFYEYLNYGITVHGNQAVQQVFNSLAAEYGVIDVISLTNQQADLITAFNDKIKLTVNVGKKDVRKLSRSFYSNEFAEKVLSKVLEKHESRKNVFKKLGLTDLGG
;
A
#
# COMPACT_ATOMS: atom_id res chain seq x y z
N MET A 1 4.65 -3.25 8.19
CA MET A 1 3.68 -4.38 8.45
C MET A 1 4.35 -5.73 8.19
N ASN A 2 3.92 -6.83 8.83
CA ASN A 2 4.53 -8.16 8.62
C ASN A 2 3.82 -8.93 7.49
N LEU A 3 4.42 -8.94 6.29
CA LEU A 3 4.02 -9.83 5.21
C LEU A 3 4.74 -11.17 5.31
N PRO A 4 4.11 -12.30 4.98
CA PRO A 4 4.77 -13.59 4.97
C PRO A 4 5.83 -13.65 3.89
N VAL A 5 6.86 -14.46 4.14
CA VAL A 5 7.85 -14.83 3.14
C VAL A 5 7.18 -15.73 2.10
N GLY A 6 7.45 -15.45 0.83
CA GLY A 6 6.97 -16.21 -0.31
C GLY A 6 8.07 -16.40 -1.35
N ASP A 7 7.68 -16.86 -2.54
CA ASP A 7 8.61 -17.06 -3.64
C ASP A 7 8.85 -15.74 -4.37
N ILE A 8 10.12 -15.33 -4.46
CA ILE A 8 10.51 -14.11 -5.16
C ILE A 8 10.34 -14.35 -6.67
N ILE A 9 9.40 -13.63 -7.29
CA ILE A 9 9.19 -13.68 -8.74
C ILE A 9 10.13 -12.69 -9.43
N LYS A 10 10.24 -11.49 -8.88
CA LYS A 10 11.17 -10.44 -9.31
C LYS A 10 11.54 -9.58 -8.11
N GLN A 11 12.76 -9.07 -8.10
CA GLN A 11 13.27 -8.20 -7.05
C GLN A 11 14.06 -7.06 -7.65
N GLY A 12 14.04 -5.88 -7.02
CA GLY A 12 14.86 -4.74 -7.38
C GLY A 12 14.49 -4.13 -8.73
N ILE A 13 13.23 -4.26 -9.18
CA ILE A 13 12.79 -3.61 -10.41
C ILE A 13 12.81 -2.10 -10.17
N LYS A 14 13.67 -1.36 -10.88
CA LYS A 14 13.70 0.09 -10.77
C LYS A 14 12.36 0.68 -11.20
N LEU A 15 11.84 1.63 -10.44
CA LEU A 15 10.56 2.26 -10.76
C LEU A 15 10.52 2.91 -12.14
N LYS A 16 11.62 3.52 -12.56
CA LYS A 16 11.76 4.11 -13.91
C LYS A 16 11.57 3.11 -15.06
N GLU A 17 11.81 1.83 -14.79
CA GLU A 17 11.65 0.72 -15.74
C GLU A 17 10.33 -0.03 -15.53
N PHE A 18 9.55 0.35 -14.53
CA PHE A 18 8.30 -0.32 -14.19
C PHE A 18 7.20 0.03 -15.18
N ASP A 19 6.41 -0.99 -15.52
CA ASP A 19 5.28 -0.88 -16.43
C ASP A 19 4.02 -1.37 -15.72
N SER A 20 2.98 -0.52 -15.65
CA SER A 20 1.72 -0.87 -15.00
C SER A 20 1.00 -2.07 -15.66
N ARG A 21 1.36 -2.43 -16.89
CA ARG A 21 0.92 -3.68 -17.53
C ARG A 21 1.34 -4.94 -16.76
N ILE A 22 2.38 -4.86 -15.93
CA ILE A 22 2.75 -5.94 -15.00
C ILE A 22 1.60 -6.22 -14.04
N ILE A 23 0.97 -5.18 -13.49
CA ILE A 23 -0.18 -5.30 -12.59
C ILE A 23 -1.40 -5.83 -13.37
N GLU A 24 -1.64 -5.35 -14.58
CA GLU A 24 -2.70 -5.91 -15.44
C GLU A 24 -2.52 -7.42 -15.64
N SER A 25 -1.28 -7.90 -15.79
CA SER A 25 -0.98 -9.31 -15.97
C SER A 25 -1.28 -10.17 -14.73
N PHE A 26 -1.32 -9.58 -13.53
CA PHE A 26 -1.69 -10.29 -12.30
C PHE A 26 -3.16 -10.73 -12.33
N TYR A 27 -4.04 -9.90 -12.92
CA TYR A 27 -5.44 -10.25 -13.12
C TYR A 27 -5.59 -11.44 -14.08
N ASP A 28 -4.86 -11.42 -15.20
CA ASP A 28 -4.98 -12.44 -16.25
C ASP A 28 -4.39 -13.79 -15.84
N LYS A 29 -3.34 -13.77 -15.01
CA LYS A 29 -2.61 -14.97 -14.56
C LYS A 29 -3.14 -15.56 -13.26
N GLU A 30 -4.26 -15.05 -12.75
CA GLU A 30 -4.78 -15.41 -11.43
C GLU A 30 -3.72 -15.33 -10.32
N PHE A 31 -2.88 -14.29 -10.36
CA PHE A 31 -1.75 -14.16 -9.44
C PHE A 31 -2.20 -14.08 -7.98
N SER A 32 -1.46 -14.78 -7.12
CA SER A 32 -1.59 -14.71 -5.67
C SER A 32 -0.23 -14.36 -5.08
N GLY A 33 -0.21 -13.31 -4.26
CA GLY A 33 1.03 -12.70 -3.81
C GLY A 33 0.88 -11.21 -3.62
N TYR A 34 2.00 -10.51 -3.49
CA TYR A 34 2.01 -9.07 -3.35
C TYR A 34 3.10 -8.43 -4.18
N LEU A 35 2.86 -7.16 -4.49
CA LEU A 35 3.85 -6.23 -5.03
C LEU A 35 4.14 -5.21 -3.94
N VAL A 36 5.41 -4.97 -3.65
CA VAL A 36 5.87 -3.92 -2.73
C VAL A 36 6.73 -2.94 -3.50
N ALA A 37 6.49 -1.65 -3.31
CA ALA A 37 7.27 -0.55 -3.85
C ALA A 37 7.89 0.23 -2.69
N SER A 38 9.21 0.28 -2.64
CA SER A 38 9.97 1.10 -1.69
C SER A 38 10.54 2.29 -2.43
N ILE A 39 10.16 3.51 -2.02
CA ILE A 39 10.46 4.74 -2.76
C ILE A 39 11.12 5.78 -1.87
N GLU A 40 11.83 6.71 -2.51
CA GLU A 40 12.11 8.02 -1.93
C GLU A 40 10.98 8.97 -2.36
N GLY A 41 9.99 9.12 -1.47
CA GLY A 41 8.78 9.90 -1.69
C GLY A 41 8.79 11.26 -0.99
N TYR A 42 7.62 11.89 -0.94
CA TYR A 42 7.41 13.22 -0.37
C TYR A 42 7.96 13.36 1.06
N ALA A 43 7.73 12.32 1.89
CA ALA A 43 8.04 12.31 3.30
C ALA A 43 9.34 11.53 3.62
N GLY A 44 10.20 11.28 2.62
CA GLY A 44 11.41 10.46 2.73
C GLY A 44 11.16 9.02 2.27
N ILE A 45 11.69 8.03 2.99
CA ILE A 45 11.48 6.63 2.59
C ILE A 45 10.03 6.23 2.86
N GLU A 46 9.37 5.69 1.85
CA GLU A 46 7.97 5.26 1.89
C GLU A 46 7.85 3.86 1.29
N GLU A 47 6.90 3.07 1.80
CA GLU A 47 6.65 1.72 1.31
C GLU A 47 5.17 1.51 0.99
N GLY A 48 4.87 1.08 -0.23
CA GLY A 48 3.52 0.79 -0.69
C GLY A 48 3.37 -0.66 -1.10
N ALA A 49 2.26 -1.31 -0.73
CA ALA A 49 2.02 -2.69 -1.12
C ALA A 49 0.61 -2.92 -1.66
N LEU A 50 0.53 -3.78 -2.68
CA LEU A 50 -0.71 -4.32 -3.25
C LEU A 50 -0.75 -5.84 -3.04
N LEU A 51 -1.84 -6.34 -2.46
CA LEU A 51 -2.04 -7.77 -2.20
C LEU A 51 -3.08 -8.34 -3.18
N PHE A 52 -2.70 -9.40 -3.87
CA PHE A 52 -3.51 -10.12 -4.83
C PHE A 52 -3.82 -11.53 -4.37
N LYS A 53 -5.01 -12.02 -4.73
CA LYS A 53 -5.42 -13.42 -4.60
C LYS A 53 -6.21 -13.83 -5.83
N LYS A 54 -5.75 -14.85 -6.55
CA LYS A 54 -6.39 -15.36 -7.77
C LYS A 54 -6.68 -14.22 -8.77
N GLY A 55 -5.73 -13.31 -8.92
CA GLY A 55 -5.83 -12.16 -9.81
C GLY A 55 -6.75 -11.04 -9.32
N LEU A 56 -7.35 -11.15 -8.14
CA LEU A 56 -8.13 -10.07 -7.54
C LEU A 56 -7.25 -9.27 -6.57
N LEU A 57 -7.27 -7.95 -6.70
CA LEU A 57 -6.68 -7.07 -5.70
C LEU A 57 -7.56 -7.08 -4.45
N ILE A 58 -7.05 -7.65 -3.36
CA ILE A 58 -7.80 -7.89 -2.12
C ILE A 58 -7.38 -6.97 -0.97
N GLY A 59 -6.20 -6.36 -1.06
CA GLY A 59 -5.76 -5.42 -0.03
C GLY A 59 -4.65 -4.50 -0.49
N ALA A 60 -4.47 -3.43 0.28
CA ALA A 60 -3.36 -2.50 0.09
C ALA A 60 -2.99 -1.83 1.41
N PHE A 61 -1.73 -1.42 1.51
CA PHE A 61 -1.27 -0.53 2.56
C PHE A 61 -0.13 0.37 2.04
N TYR A 62 0.08 1.46 2.75
CA TYR A 62 1.12 2.43 2.45
C TYR A 62 1.70 2.97 3.75
N GLU A 63 3.02 2.90 3.93
CA GLU A 63 3.73 3.27 5.13
C GLU A 63 4.64 4.47 4.87
N TYR A 64 4.39 5.56 5.61
CA TYR A 64 5.29 6.69 5.71
C TYR A 64 6.27 6.40 6.85
N LEU A 65 7.40 5.77 6.54
CA LEU A 65 8.34 5.22 7.53
C LEU A 65 8.84 6.30 8.50
N ASN A 66 9.17 7.48 7.98
CA ASN A 66 9.62 8.63 8.78
C ASN A 66 8.61 9.09 9.83
N TYR A 67 7.31 8.83 9.61
CA TYR A 67 6.23 9.25 10.52
C TYR A 67 5.67 8.08 11.34
N GLY A 68 6.05 6.83 11.04
CA GLY A 68 5.43 5.64 11.63
C GLY A 68 3.92 5.54 11.34
N ILE A 69 3.48 6.07 10.20
CA ILE A 69 2.06 6.13 9.82
C ILE A 69 1.79 5.13 8.69
N THR A 70 0.72 4.35 8.86
CA THR A 70 0.24 3.44 7.82
C THR A 70 -1.16 3.81 7.37
N VAL A 71 -1.32 3.96 6.05
CA VAL A 71 -2.60 4.07 5.34
C VAL A 71 -2.99 2.66 4.89
N HIS A 72 -4.27 2.31 4.97
CA HIS A 72 -4.75 0.98 4.59
C HIS A 72 -5.93 1.03 3.63
N GLY A 73 -6.19 -0.09 2.96
CA GLY A 73 -7.39 -0.30 2.15
C GLY A 73 -7.45 0.60 0.93
N ASN A 74 -8.64 1.08 0.59
CA ASN A 74 -8.88 1.84 -0.65
C ASN A 74 -8.03 3.12 -0.76
N GLN A 75 -7.75 3.79 0.35
CA GLN A 75 -6.91 5.00 0.35
C GLN A 75 -5.46 4.65 0.03
N ALA A 76 -4.98 3.51 0.54
CA ALA A 76 -3.64 3.03 0.24
C ALA A 76 -3.49 2.67 -1.24
N VAL A 77 -4.50 2.09 -1.89
CA VAL A 77 -4.42 1.78 -3.33
C VAL A 77 -4.00 3.00 -4.15
N GLN A 78 -4.67 4.14 -3.95
CA GLN A 78 -4.36 5.36 -4.71
C GLN A 78 -2.94 5.85 -4.41
N GLN A 79 -2.51 5.74 -3.15
CA GLN A 79 -1.17 6.16 -2.73
C GLN A 79 -0.08 5.24 -3.31
N VAL A 80 -0.30 3.93 -3.34
CA VAL A 80 0.60 2.98 -4.00
C VAL A 80 0.68 3.28 -5.49
N PHE A 81 -0.44 3.49 -6.18
CA PHE A 81 -0.39 3.84 -7.61
C PHE A 81 0.28 5.19 -7.88
N ASN A 82 0.22 6.14 -6.94
CA ASN A 82 1.01 7.35 -7.01
C ASN A 82 2.52 7.04 -6.85
N SER A 83 2.90 6.20 -5.88
CA SER A 83 4.31 5.83 -5.63
C SER A 83 4.95 5.04 -6.77
N LEU A 84 4.16 4.25 -7.50
CA LEU A 84 4.62 3.54 -8.69
C LEU A 84 5.08 4.48 -9.84
N ALA A 85 4.77 5.77 -9.75
CA ALA A 85 5.23 6.80 -10.68
C ALA A 85 6.39 7.65 -10.14
N ALA A 86 7.00 7.26 -9.01
CA ALA A 86 8.16 7.96 -8.44
C ALA A 86 9.43 7.71 -9.26
N GLU A 87 10.35 8.68 -9.25
CA GLU A 87 11.61 8.60 -10.00
C GLU A 87 12.59 7.61 -9.36
N TYR A 88 12.62 7.58 -8.03
CA TYR A 88 13.56 6.78 -7.24
C TYR A 88 12.83 5.77 -6.37
N GLY A 89 13.17 4.51 -6.59
CA GLY A 89 12.65 3.40 -5.80
C GLY A 89 12.74 2.08 -6.55
N VAL A 90 12.35 1.03 -5.84
CA VAL A 90 12.39 -0.35 -6.33
C VAL A 90 11.07 -1.04 -6.07
N ILE A 91 10.78 -2.02 -6.90
CA ILE A 91 9.63 -2.90 -6.77
C ILE A 91 10.09 -4.34 -6.64
N ASP A 92 9.49 -5.02 -5.67
CA ASP A 92 9.59 -6.45 -5.47
C ASP A 92 8.23 -7.11 -5.69
N VAL A 93 8.23 -8.28 -6.34
CA VAL A 93 7.04 -9.09 -6.60
C VAL A 93 7.24 -10.46 -5.98
N ILE A 94 6.41 -10.78 -4.99
CA ILE A 94 6.48 -11.99 -4.20
C ILE A 94 5.21 -12.80 -4.44
N SER A 95 5.35 -14.05 -4.86
CA SER A 95 4.22 -14.98 -4.97
C SER A 95 3.93 -15.66 -3.64
N LEU A 96 2.65 -15.88 -3.39
CA LEU A 96 2.14 -16.57 -2.21
C LEU A 96 1.14 -17.63 -2.63
N THR A 97 0.98 -18.65 -1.80
CA THR A 97 -0.16 -19.54 -1.88
C THR A 97 -1.46 -18.78 -1.56
N ASN A 98 -2.59 -19.28 -2.07
CA ASN A 98 -3.91 -18.69 -1.76
C ASN A 98 -4.20 -18.65 -0.26
N GLN A 99 -3.74 -19.67 0.48
CA GLN A 99 -3.90 -19.78 1.93
C GLN A 99 -3.10 -18.70 2.67
N GLN A 100 -1.87 -18.41 2.23
CA GLN A 100 -1.08 -17.32 2.78
C GLN A 100 -1.74 -15.96 2.53
N ALA A 101 -2.26 -15.73 1.32
CA ALA A 101 -3.01 -14.50 1.01
C ALA A 101 -4.26 -14.35 1.90
N ASP A 102 -4.98 -15.45 2.15
CA ASP A 102 -6.14 -15.47 3.06
C ASP A 102 -5.75 -15.10 4.49
N LEU A 103 -4.68 -15.72 5.02
CA LEU A 103 -4.17 -15.43 6.36
C LEU A 103 -3.84 -13.95 6.53
N ILE A 104 -3.18 -13.32 5.55
CA ILE A 104 -2.84 -11.89 5.64
C ILE A 104 -4.11 -11.07 5.85
N THR A 105 -5.15 -11.30 5.05
CA THR A 105 -6.39 -10.52 5.18
C THR A 105 -7.18 -10.89 6.44
N ALA A 106 -7.13 -12.14 6.92
CA ALA A 106 -7.79 -12.55 8.14
C ALA A 106 -7.19 -11.87 9.39
N PHE A 107 -5.87 -11.67 9.43
CA PHE A 107 -5.20 -10.99 10.54
C PHE A 107 -5.16 -9.47 10.40
N ASN A 108 -5.38 -8.94 9.20
CA ASN A 108 -5.26 -7.50 8.91
C ASN A 108 -6.51 -6.95 8.23
N ASP A 109 -7.64 -6.94 8.94
CA ASP A 109 -8.92 -6.46 8.36
C ASP A 109 -8.84 -5.04 7.77
N LYS A 110 -7.97 -4.18 8.31
CA LYS A 110 -7.81 -2.80 7.83
C LYS A 110 -7.30 -2.70 6.40
N ILE A 111 -6.54 -3.70 5.91
CA ILE A 111 -5.97 -3.66 4.56
C ILE A 111 -6.97 -4.05 3.49
N LYS A 112 -8.07 -4.71 3.87
CA LYS A 112 -9.06 -5.22 2.93
C LYS A 112 -9.65 -4.08 2.11
N LEU A 113 -9.79 -4.31 0.82
CA LEU A 113 -10.51 -3.37 -0.03
C LEU A 113 -12.00 -3.54 0.19
N THR A 114 -12.71 -2.42 0.28
CA THR A 114 -14.18 -2.40 0.28
C THR A 114 -14.75 -2.10 -1.09
N VAL A 115 -13.90 -1.69 -2.04
CA VAL A 115 -14.26 -1.50 -3.44
C VAL A 115 -13.47 -2.47 -4.31
N ASN A 116 -14.12 -3.00 -5.34
CA ASN A 116 -13.43 -3.83 -6.32
C ASN A 116 -12.61 -2.95 -7.26
N VAL A 117 -11.30 -3.18 -7.31
CA VAL A 117 -10.38 -2.54 -8.26
C VAL A 117 -10.10 -3.55 -9.36
N GLY A 118 -10.72 -3.36 -10.52
CA GLY A 118 -10.56 -4.25 -11.66
C GLY A 118 -9.36 -3.89 -12.53
N LYS A 119 -9.02 -4.79 -13.45
CA LYS A 119 -7.98 -4.58 -14.47
C LYS A 119 -8.12 -3.24 -15.21
N LYS A 120 -9.35 -2.84 -15.55
CA LYS A 120 -9.65 -1.58 -16.25
C LYS A 120 -9.32 -0.33 -15.41
N ASP A 121 -9.30 -0.46 -14.09
CA ASP A 121 -9.05 0.64 -13.16
C ASP A 121 -7.55 0.88 -12.97
N VAL A 122 -6.71 -0.14 -13.19
CA VAL A 122 -5.23 -0.05 -13.15
C VAL A 122 -4.73 1.11 -14.01
N ARG A 123 -5.23 1.24 -15.26
CA ARG A 123 -4.83 2.32 -16.16
C ARG A 123 -5.25 3.70 -15.69
N LYS A 124 -6.40 3.81 -15.02
CA LYS A 124 -6.92 5.07 -14.49
C LYS A 124 -6.19 5.51 -13.22
N LEU A 125 -5.76 4.54 -12.42
CA LEU A 125 -5.03 4.76 -11.18
C LEU A 125 -3.56 5.06 -11.46
N SER A 126 -2.98 4.40 -12.48
CA SER A 126 -1.61 4.62 -12.91
C SER A 126 -1.43 6.06 -13.38
N ARG A 127 -0.45 6.76 -12.78
CA ARG A 127 -0.08 8.12 -13.17
C ARG A 127 1.17 8.10 -14.02
N SER A 128 1.34 9.12 -14.85
CA SER A 128 2.59 9.34 -15.58
C SER A 128 3.69 9.96 -14.71
N PHE A 129 3.33 10.57 -13.58
CA PHE A 129 4.26 11.20 -12.64
C PHE A 129 3.76 11.08 -11.20
N TYR A 130 4.70 10.98 -10.26
CA TYR A 130 4.43 11.07 -8.83
C TYR A 130 3.93 12.47 -8.46
N SER A 131 2.89 12.53 -7.63
CA SER A 131 2.32 13.78 -7.14
C SER A 131 2.61 13.96 -5.65
N ASN A 132 3.49 14.92 -5.34
CA ASN A 132 3.79 15.34 -3.98
C ASN A 132 2.53 15.89 -3.28
N GLU A 133 1.75 16.72 -3.97
CA GLU A 133 0.50 17.30 -3.46
C GLU A 133 -0.50 16.22 -3.03
N PHE A 134 -0.59 15.13 -3.79
CA PHE A 134 -1.46 14.01 -3.45
C PHE A 134 -0.96 13.29 -2.19
N ALA A 135 0.35 13.00 -2.13
CA ALA A 135 0.97 12.34 -0.97
C ALA A 135 0.80 13.18 0.30
N GLU A 136 1.10 14.47 0.24
CA GLU A 136 0.91 15.42 1.33
C GLU A 136 -0.54 15.43 1.81
N LYS A 137 -1.51 15.56 0.88
CA LYS A 137 -2.94 15.56 1.21
C LYS A 137 -3.38 14.27 1.90
N VAL A 138 -2.84 13.12 1.50
CA VAL A 138 -3.14 11.83 2.16
C VAL A 138 -2.53 11.81 3.56
N LEU A 139 -1.26 12.19 3.70
CA LEU A 139 -0.56 12.23 4.99
C LEU A 139 -1.23 13.17 5.99
N SER A 140 -1.52 14.41 5.60
CA SER A 140 -2.15 15.42 6.47
C SER A 140 -3.51 14.96 6.99
N LYS A 141 -4.33 14.33 6.16
CA LYS A 141 -5.63 13.75 6.59
C LYS A 141 -5.48 12.66 7.66
N VAL A 142 -4.39 11.90 7.63
CA VAL A 142 -4.13 10.85 8.61
C VAL A 142 -3.56 11.45 9.89
N LEU A 143 -2.69 12.45 9.78
CA LEU A 143 -2.16 13.20 10.92
C LEU A 143 -3.26 13.91 11.72
N GLU A 144 -4.17 14.64 11.07
CA GLU A 144 -5.31 15.30 11.73
C GLU A 144 -6.20 14.30 12.49
N LYS A 145 -6.41 13.10 11.94
CA LYS A 145 -7.14 12.02 12.62
C LYS A 145 -6.38 11.48 13.83
N HIS A 146 -5.05 11.43 13.77
CA HIS A 146 -4.22 11.01 14.90
C HIS A 146 -4.20 12.06 16.02
N GLU A 147 -4.07 13.34 15.69
CA GLU A 147 -4.11 14.43 16.66
C GLU A 147 -5.48 14.57 17.32
N SER A 148 -6.57 14.51 16.55
CA SER A 148 -7.93 14.56 17.11
C SER A 148 -8.18 13.41 18.11
N ARG A 149 -7.69 12.20 17.84
CA ARG A 149 -7.77 11.08 18.81
C ARG A 149 -6.97 11.36 20.08
N LYS A 150 -5.71 11.79 19.97
CA LYS A 150 -4.89 12.18 21.16
C LYS A 150 -5.58 13.27 21.98
N ASN A 151 -6.19 14.24 21.32
CA ASN A 151 -6.93 15.33 21.97
C ASN A 151 -8.22 14.85 22.66
N VAL A 152 -8.91 13.83 22.12
CA VAL A 152 -10.05 13.19 22.79
C VAL A 152 -9.62 12.44 24.05
N PHE A 153 -8.53 11.65 23.99
CA PHE A 153 -8.00 10.97 25.18
C PHE A 153 -7.54 11.96 26.26
N LYS A 154 -6.94 13.08 25.86
CA LYS A 154 -6.56 14.18 26.77
C LYS A 154 -7.79 14.84 27.41
N LYS A 155 -8.87 15.06 26.65
CA LYS A 155 -10.14 15.60 27.18
C LYS A 155 -10.87 14.63 28.11
N LEU A 156 -10.70 13.32 27.92
CA LEU A 156 -11.31 12.28 28.75
C LEU A 156 -10.44 11.90 29.98
N GLY A 157 -9.26 12.52 30.16
CA GLY A 157 -8.38 12.25 31.30
C GLY A 157 -7.71 10.87 31.28
N LEU A 158 -7.69 10.17 30.14
CA LEU A 158 -7.23 8.78 30.00
C LEU A 158 -5.76 8.66 29.58
N THR A 159 -4.91 9.62 29.98
CA THR A 159 -3.53 9.71 29.49
C THR A 159 -2.58 8.67 30.08
N ASP A 160 -2.95 8.00 31.19
CA ASP A 160 -2.07 7.10 31.94
C ASP A 160 -2.33 5.59 31.75
N LEU A 161 -3.22 5.17 30.85
CA LEU A 161 -3.64 3.76 30.71
C LEU A 161 -3.01 2.98 29.53
N GLY A 162 -1.88 3.44 28.98
CA GLY A 162 -1.30 2.82 27.77
C GLY A 162 0.22 2.80 27.69
N GLY A 163 0.91 2.50 28.80
CA GLY A 163 2.32 2.11 28.82
C GLY A 163 2.52 0.63 28.53
#